data_AF-A0AAW5Z0W9-F1
#
_entry.id   AF-A0AAW5Z0W9-F1
#
_cell.length_a   1.000
_cell.length_b   1.000
_cell.length_c   1.000
_cell.angle_alpha   90.00
_cell.angle_beta   90.00
_cell.angle_gamma   90.00
#
_symmetry.space_group_name_H-M   'P 1'
#
loop_
_entity.id
_entity.type
_entity.pdbx_description
1 polymer ?
#
loop_
_entity_poly.entity_id
_entity_poly.type
_entity_poly.pdbx_seq_one_letter_code
_entity_poly.pdbx_strand_id
1 'polypeptide(L)'
;MSQARFSHNPLYCVDIIKTYKPDFTPRVAFILGSGLGALADQIENAVAISYEKLPGFPVSTVHGHAGELVLGHLQGVPVVCMKGRGHFYEGRGMTIMTDAIRTFKLL
;
A
#
# COMPACT_ATOMS: atom_id res chain seq x y z
N MET A 1 -20.90 -1.83 27.70
CA MET A 1 -20.54 -1.10 26.46
C MET A 1 -19.36 -1.83 25.84
N SER A 2 -19.51 -2.42 24.66
CA SER A 2 -18.42 -3.10 23.95
C SER A 2 -17.41 -2.04 23.49
N GLN A 3 -16.16 -2.09 23.94
CA GLN A 3 -15.10 -1.30 23.33
C GLN A 3 -14.97 -1.73 21.87
N ALA A 4 -15.14 -0.78 20.95
CA ALA A 4 -14.91 -1.04 19.54
C ALA A 4 -13.44 -1.46 19.35
N ARG A 5 -13.20 -2.72 18.98
CA ARG A 5 -11.87 -3.24 18.69
C ARG A 5 -11.47 -2.82 17.29
N PHE A 6 -10.64 -1.78 17.18
CA PHE A 6 -10.12 -1.30 15.90
C PHE A 6 -8.94 -2.17 15.40
N SER A 7 -8.78 -2.23 14.08
CA SER A 7 -7.63 -2.88 13.43
C SER A 7 -6.32 -2.18 13.80
N HIS A 8 -5.29 -2.99 14.09
CA HIS A 8 -3.92 -2.52 14.32
C HIS A 8 -3.00 -2.75 13.11
N ASN A 9 -3.54 -3.28 12.01
CA ASN A 9 -2.80 -3.57 10.78
C ASN A 9 -1.99 -2.37 10.26
N PRO A 10 -2.50 -1.11 10.29
CA PRO A 10 -1.71 0.02 9.83
C PRO A 10 -0.41 0.23 10.62
N LEU A 11 -0.41 -0.03 11.93
CA LEU A 11 0.78 0.09 12.77
C LEU A 11 1.81 -0.99 12.39
N TYR A 12 1.34 -2.24 12.25
CA TYR A 12 2.20 -3.35 11.83
C TYR A 12 2.79 -3.11 10.44
N CYS A 13 2.02 -2.56 9.51
CA CYS A 13 2.51 -2.23 8.17
C CYS A 13 3.61 -1.17 8.21
N VAL A 14 3.48 -0.12 9.04
CA VAL A 14 4.53 0.89 9.19
C VAL A 14 5.84 0.24 9.66
N ASP A 15 5.79 -0.63 10.66
CA ASP A 15 6.98 -1.32 11.16
C ASP A 15 7.60 -2.22 10.10
N ILE A 16 6.78 -3.01 9.40
CA ILE A 16 7.23 -3.87 8.30
C ILE A 16 7.88 -3.03 7.19
N ILE A 17 7.22 -1.96 6.74
CA ILE A 17 7.73 -1.08 5.67
C ILE A 17 9.09 -0.49 6.06
N LYS A 18 9.27 -0.06 7.32
CA LYS A 18 10.55 0.45 7.82
C LYS A 18 11.68 -0.58 7.80
N THR A 19 11.40 -1.88 7.86
CA THR A 19 12.44 -2.92 7.68
C THR A 19 12.96 -3.01 6.25
N TYR A 20 12.11 -2.72 5.25
CA TYR A 20 12.48 -2.76 3.83
C TYR A 20 13.03 -1.42 3.33
N LYS A 21 12.55 -0.30 3.89
CA LYS A 21 12.95 1.05 3.53
C LYS A 21 13.12 1.91 4.80
N PRO A 22 14.24 1.73 5.53
CA PRO A 22 14.52 2.53 6.73
C PRO A 22 14.68 4.02 6.38
N ASP A 23 14.36 4.88 7.35
CA ASP A 23 14.53 6.34 7.28
C ASP A 23 13.91 7.01 6.04
N PHE A 24 12.78 6.47 5.58
CA PHE A 24 12.06 6.96 4.42
C PHE A 24 10.65 7.44 4.79
N THR A 25 10.38 8.73 4.55
CA THR A 25 9.08 9.36 4.76
C THR A 25 8.50 9.82 3.43
N PRO A 26 7.48 9.12 2.88
CA PRO A 26 6.85 9.52 1.63
C PRO A 26 6.06 10.83 1.81
N ARG A 27 6.09 11.70 0.79
CA ARG A 27 5.24 12.91 0.75
C ARG A 27 3.95 12.71 -0.02
N VAL A 28 3.92 11.77 -0.96
CA VAL A 28 2.76 11.49 -1.81
C VAL A 28 2.51 10.00 -1.86
N ALA A 29 1.25 9.63 -1.70
CA ALA A 29 0.78 8.26 -1.90
C ALA A 29 0.00 8.15 -3.22
N PHE A 30 0.27 7.11 -3.99
CA PHE A 30 -0.42 6.79 -5.24
C PHE A 30 -1.14 5.45 -5.13
N ILE A 31 -2.28 5.34 -5.82
CA ILE A 31 -2.98 4.07 -6.02
C ILE A 31 -3.18 3.90 -7.52
N LEU A 32 -2.49 2.93 -8.10
CA LEU A 32 -2.51 2.68 -9.54
C LEU A 32 -3.54 1.60 -9.86
N GLY A 33 -4.53 1.98 -10.66
CA GLY A 33 -5.52 1.04 -11.22
C GLY A 33 -4.96 0.20 -12.36
N SER A 34 -5.84 -0.57 -12.99
CA SER A 34 -5.52 -1.40 -14.16
C SER A 34 -4.90 -0.57 -15.29
N GLY A 35 -3.80 -1.05 -15.87
CA GLY A 35 -3.09 -0.39 -16.97
C GLY A 35 -2.18 0.78 -16.55
N LEU A 36 -2.22 1.23 -15.29
CA LEU A 36 -1.41 2.36 -14.81
C LEU A 36 -0.12 1.94 -14.10
N GLY A 37 0.11 0.63 -13.93
CA GLY A 37 1.25 0.09 -13.19
C GLY A 37 2.63 0.51 -13.71
N ALA A 38 2.74 0.87 -14.99
CA ALA A 38 3.98 1.32 -15.62
C ALA A 38 4.55 2.61 -15.01
N LEU A 39 3.72 3.41 -14.31
CA LEU A 39 4.22 4.58 -13.57
C LEU A 39 5.15 4.16 -12.42
N ALA A 40 4.88 3.05 -11.75
CA ALA A 40 5.72 2.57 -10.65
C ALA A 40 7.10 2.13 -11.12
N ASP A 41 7.24 1.74 -12.39
CA ASP A 41 8.52 1.33 -12.99
C ASP A 41 9.46 2.53 -13.23
N GLN A 42 8.95 3.75 -13.13
CA GLN A 42 9.72 5.00 -13.21
C GLN A 42 10.20 5.49 -11.83
N ILE A 43 9.87 4.78 -10.75
CA ILE A 43 10.29 5.15 -9.40
C ILE A 43 11.77 4.81 -9.22
N GLU A 44 12.57 5.80 -8.86
CA GLU A 44 14.00 5.66 -8.60
C GLU A 44 14.25 5.13 -7.18
N ASN A 45 15.33 4.36 -7.02
CA ASN A 45 15.69 3.71 -5.75
C ASN A 45 14.53 2.89 -5.16
N ALA A 46 13.75 2.26 -6.06
CA ALA A 46 12.52 1.57 -5.73
C ALA A 46 12.77 0.34 -4.83
N VAL A 47 11.94 0.21 -3.81
CA VAL A 47 11.78 -1.00 -3.02
C VAL A 47 10.34 -1.46 -3.17
N ALA A 48 10.15 -2.67 -3.68
CA ALA A 48 8.84 -3.28 -3.86
C ALA A 48 8.55 -4.29 -2.74
N ILE A 49 7.37 -4.20 -2.14
CA ILE A 49 6.89 -5.07 -1.07
C ILE A 49 5.56 -5.69 -1.50
N SER A 50 5.48 -7.01 -1.60
CA SER A 50 4.22 -7.71 -1.85
C SER A 50 3.18 -7.40 -0.76
N TYR A 51 1.92 -7.21 -1.16
CA TYR A 51 0.79 -7.05 -0.24
C TYR A 51 0.61 -8.25 0.70
N GLU A 52 1.08 -9.44 0.31
CA GLU A 52 1.06 -10.63 1.19
C GLU A 52 1.88 -10.42 2.47
N LYS A 53 2.86 -9.52 2.44
CA LYS A 53 3.68 -9.16 3.60
C LYS A 53 3.08 -8.03 4.43
N LEU A 54 2.01 -7.40 3.95
CA LEU A 54 1.41 -6.20 4.55
C LEU A 54 -0.01 -6.51 5.03
N PRO A 55 -0.22 -6.81 6.34
CA PRO A 55 -1.53 -7.17 6.84
C PRO A 55 -2.56 -6.07 6.56
N GLY A 56 -3.76 -6.46 6.14
CA GLY A 56 -4.83 -5.52 5.79
C GLY A 56 -4.73 -4.90 4.39
N PHE A 57 -3.64 -5.11 3.65
CA PHE A 57 -3.57 -4.72 2.24
C PHE A 57 -4.42 -5.65 1.35
N PRO A 58 -4.94 -5.13 0.23
CA PRO A 58 -5.81 -5.91 -0.65
C PRO A 58 -4.99 -6.84 -1.55
N VAL A 59 -4.72 -8.05 -1.09
CA VAL A 59 -4.18 -9.12 -1.94
C VAL A 59 -5.21 -9.43 -3.03
N SER A 60 -4.88 -9.07 -4.27
CA SER A 60 -5.79 -9.18 -5.41
C SER A 60 -5.92 -10.64 -5.85
N THR A 61 -7.14 -11.08 -6.11
CA THR A 61 -7.44 -12.33 -6.82
C THR A 61 -7.64 -12.12 -8.33
N VAL A 62 -7.55 -10.87 -8.79
CA VAL A 62 -7.78 -10.43 -10.18
C VAL A 62 -6.45 -10.33 -10.93
N HIS A 63 -6.39 -10.91 -12.13
CA HIS A 63 -5.25 -10.81 -13.05
C HIS A 63 -4.94 -9.34 -13.41
N GLY A 64 -3.65 -8.98 -13.35
CA GLY A 64 -3.16 -7.64 -13.74
C GLY A 64 -2.90 -6.66 -12.58
N HIS A 65 -3.24 -7.03 -11.34
CA HIS A 65 -2.76 -6.34 -10.15
C HIS A 65 -1.53 -7.07 -9.62
N ALA A 66 -0.34 -6.48 -9.80
CA ALA A 66 0.91 -7.03 -9.28
C ALA A 66 0.85 -7.27 -7.76
N GLY A 67 0.04 -6.47 -7.05
CA GLY A 67 -0.17 -6.66 -5.62
C GLY A 67 1.04 -6.20 -4.82
N GLU A 68 1.61 -5.05 -5.20
CA GLU A 68 2.86 -4.56 -4.62
C GLU A 68 2.75 -3.11 -4.16
N LEU A 69 3.48 -2.81 -3.09
CA LEU A 69 3.73 -1.48 -2.58
C LEU A 69 5.15 -1.07 -2.96
N VAL A 70 5.29 -0.03 -3.79
CA VAL A 70 6.57 0.47 -4.28
C VAL A 70 6.91 1.78 -3.57
N LEU A 71 8.08 1.84 -2.93
CA LEU A 71 8.60 3.01 -2.24
C LEU A 71 9.87 3.51 -2.93
N GLY A 72 9.98 4.81 -3.16
CA GLY A 72 11.18 5.39 -3.77
C GLY A 72 10.98 6.86 -4.10
N HIS A 73 11.70 7.36 -5.10
CA HIS A 73 11.59 8.76 -5.52
C HIS A 73 11.03 8.87 -6.93
N LEU A 74 10.13 9.82 -7.15
CA LEU A 74 9.65 10.18 -8.47
C LEU A 74 9.88 11.67 -8.65
N GLN A 75 10.75 12.04 -9.60
CA GLN A 75 11.16 13.44 -9.81
C GLN A 75 11.69 14.09 -8.51
N GLY A 76 12.51 13.35 -7.76
CA GLY A 76 13.07 13.81 -6.47
C GLY A 76 12.07 13.88 -5.31
N VAL A 77 10.79 13.56 -5.52
CA VAL A 77 9.78 13.51 -4.45
C VAL A 77 9.73 12.09 -3.87
N PRO A 78 9.84 11.89 -2.55
CA PRO A 78 9.66 10.56 -1.96
C PRO A 78 8.18 10.17 -2.05
N VAL A 79 7.92 9.01 -2.65
CA VAL A 79 6.57 8.51 -2.92
C VAL A 79 6.39 7.09 -2.40
N VAL A 80 5.14 6.77 -2.08
CA VAL A 80 4.67 5.39 -1.85
C VAL A 80 3.57 5.09 -2.85
N CYS A 81 3.66 3.97 -3.55
CA CYS A 81 2.84 3.68 -4.71
C CYS A 81 2.25 2.26 -4.65
N MET A 82 0.94 2.15 -4.61
CA MET A 82 0.23 0.87 -4.70
C MET A 82 0.03 0.46 -6.17
N LYS A 83 0.66 -0.63 -6.61
CA LYS A 83 0.38 -1.31 -7.88
C LYS A 83 -0.82 -2.26 -7.73
N GLY A 84 -2.00 -1.67 -7.71
CA GLY A 84 -3.28 -2.35 -7.56
C GLY A 84 -4.12 -1.79 -6.42
N ARG A 85 -5.40 -2.16 -6.38
CA ARG A 85 -6.35 -1.76 -5.33
C ARG A 85 -7.37 -2.85 -5.09
N GLY A 86 -7.93 -2.85 -3.89
CA GLY A 86 -9.08 -3.68 -3.54
C GLY A 86 -10.39 -2.98 -3.92
N HIS A 87 -11.37 -3.76 -4.34
CA HIS A 87 -12.68 -3.30 -4.75
C HIS A 87 -13.81 -3.85 -3.89
N PHE A 88 -14.89 -3.08 -3.80
CA PHE A 88 -16.11 -3.53 -3.14
C PHE A 88 -16.63 -4.88 -3.69
N TYR A 89 -16.54 -5.08 -5.01
CA TYR A 89 -17.03 -6.30 -5.66
C TYR A 89 -16.24 -7.58 -5.31
N GLU A 90 -15.09 -7.46 -4.62
CA GLU A 90 -14.32 -8.61 -4.14
C GLU A 90 -14.92 -9.24 -2.87
N GLY A 91 -16.06 -8.74 -2.38
CA GLY A 91 -16.82 -9.37 -1.30
C GLY A 91 -16.29 -9.11 0.13
N ARG A 92 -15.31 -8.21 0.30
CA ARG A 92 -14.73 -7.85 1.61
C ARG A 92 -15.33 -6.58 2.24
N GLY A 93 -16.38 -6.04 1.64
CA GLY A 93 -17.08 -4.84 2.11
C GLY A 93 -16.36 -3.52 1.81
N MET A 94 -16.96 -2.41 2.24
CA MET A 94 -16.47 -1.05 1.94
C MET A 94 -15.12 -0.72 2.60
N THR A 95 -14.73 -1.49 3.61
CA THR A 95 -13.50 -1.26 4.38
C THR A 95 -12.25 -1.87 3.74
N ILE A 96 -12.37 -2.47 2.55
CA ILE A 96 -11.29 -3.19 1.86
C ILE A 96 -10.00 -2.39 1.65
N MET A 97 -10.09 -1.07 1.53
CA MET A 97 -8.93 -0.17 1.38
C MET A 97 -8.56 0.59 2.68
N THR A 98 -9.35 0.46 3.74
CA THR A 98 -9.24 1.32 4.93
C THR A 98 -7.86 1.22 5.60
N ASP A 99 -7.35 0.01 5.82
CA ASP A 99 -6.06 -0.17 6.49
C ASP A 99 -4.89 0.27 5.60
N ALA A 100 -4.98 0.10 4.27
CA ALA A 100 -3.98 0.59 3.33
C ALA A 100 -3.89 2.13 3.36
N ILE A 101 -5.02 2.83 3.31
CA ILE A 101 -5.05 4.30 3.39
C ILE A 101 -4.55 4.80 4.75
N ARG A 102 -4.91 4.12 5.85
CA ARG A 102 -4.42 4.47 7.18
C ARG A 102 -2.91 4.26 7.31
N THR A 103 -2.36 3.22 6.68
CA THR A 103 -0.90 3.02 6.60
C THR A 103 -0.22 4.24 5.98
N PHE A 104 -0.73 4.75 4.86
CA PHE A 104 -0.19 5.96 4.23
C PHE A 104 -0.22 7.19 5.14
N LYS A 105 -1.24 7.29 6.01
CA LYS A 105 -1.35 8.40 6.94
C LYS A 105 -0.32 8.34 8.08
N LEU A 106 0.20 7.15 8.38
CA LEU A 106 1.15 6.90 9.47
C LEU A 106 2.61 6.84 9.02
N LEU A 107 2.86 6.67 7.71
CA LEU A 107 4.19 6.77 7.08
C LEU A 107 4.64 8.22 6.97
#